data_AF-S0FNA6-F1
#
_entry.id   AF-S0FNA6-F1
#
_cell.length_a   1.000
_cell.length_b   1.000
_cell.length_c   1.000
_cell.angle_alpha   90.00
_cell.angle_beta   90.00
_cell.angle_gamma   90.00
#
_symmetry.space_group_name_H-M   'P 1'
#
loop_
_entity.id
_entity.type
_entity.pdbx_description
1 polymer ?
#
loop_
_entity_poly.entity_id
_entity_poly.type
_entity_poly.pdbx_seq_one_letter_code
_entity_poly.pdbx_strand_id
1 'polypeptide(L)'
;MLNRLNKLNSTFFKIMVILLPVIVVFLIYFFRDSLIFLGTKFPACPSYTYLHVYCPGCGNTRSVQHLLSGDIAGSIRYNPVPIFGIILILLAYIELLCATFKKHVKLVPRSKRFWAAITAFFIIYFVIRNFIKIF
;
A
#
# COMPACT_ATOMS: atom_id res chain seq x y z
N MET A 1 -16.25 25.81 -3.80
CA MET A 1 -16.08 24.96 -5.00
C MET A 1 -15.12 25.58 -6.02
N LEU A 2 -15.28 26.85 -6.39
CA LEU A 2 -14.41 27.60 -7.32
C LEU A 2 -12.91 27.61 -6.95
N ASN A 3 -12.56 27.84 -5.68
CA ASN A 3 -11.16 27.79 -5.21
C ASN A 3 -10.48 26.43 -5.43
N ARG A 4 -11.23 25.33 -5.34
CA ARG A 4 -10.68 23.98 -5.53
C ARG A 4 -10.38 23.70 -7.00
N LEU A 5 -11.25 24.16 -7.89
CA LEU A 5 -11.07 24.04 -9.35
C LEU A 5 -9.92 24.92 -9.85
N ASN A 6 -9.80 26.15 -9.33
CA ASN A 6 -8.66 27.03 -9.63
C ASN A 6 -7.33 26.44 -9.15
N LYS A 7 -7.30 25.82 -7.96
CA LYS A 7 -6.10 25.14 -7.45
C LYS A 7 -5.70 23.94 -8.30
N LEU A 8 -6.66 23.10 -8.71
CA LEU A 8 -6.43 21.94 -9.58
C LEU A 8 -5.92 22.34 -10.98
N ASN A 9 -6.33 23.52 -11.47
CA ASN A 9 -5.97 23.99 -12.82
C ASN A 9 -4.64 24.74 -12.87
N SER A 10 -4.08 25.12 -11.72
CA SER A 10 -2.77 25.78 -11.66
C SER A 10 -1.68 24.89 -12.23
N THR A 11 -0.84 25.45 -13.11
CA THR A 11 0.33 24.77 -13.68
C THR A 11 1.24 24.21 -12.60
N PHE A 12 1.41 24.95 -11.49
CA PHE A 12 2.17 24.51 -10.33
C PHE A 12 1.62 23.21 -9.73
N PHE A 13 0.30 23.10 -9.59
CA PHE A 13 -0.34 21.90 -9.03
C PHE A 13 -0.12 20.67 -9.93
N LYS A 14 -0.20 20.85 -11.25
CA LYS A 14 0.05 19.77 -12.22
C LYS A 14 1.48 19.27 -12.14
N ILE A 15 2.45 20.19 -12.10
CA ILE A 15 3.88 19.86 -11.94
C ILE A 15 4.09 19.08 -10.65
N MET A 16 3.52 19.54 -9.53
CA MET A 16 3.63 18.88 -8.24
C MET A 16 3.05 17.45 -8.25
N VAL A 17 1.86 17.26 -8.84
CA VAL A 17 1.22 15.93 -8.93
C VAL A 17 2.06 14.95 -9.76
N ILE A 18 2.68 15.40 -10.85
CA ILE A 18 3.50 14.55 -11.72
C ILE A 18 4.86 14.24 -11.09
N LEU A 19 5.53 15.24 -10.49
CA LEU A 19 6.87 15.08 -9.94
C LEU A 19 6.89 14.30 -8.62
N LEU A 20 5.87 14.47 -7.77
CA LEU A 20 5.83 13.83 -6.45
C LEU A 20 6.05 12.31 -6.48
N PRO A 21 5.33 11.50 -7.29
CA PRO A 21 5.54 10.06 -7.32
C PRO A 21 6.94 9.69 -7.85
N VAL A 22 7.48 10.45 -8.81
CA VAL A 22 8.85 10.22 -9.33
C VAL A 22 9.87 10.42 -8.22
N ILE A 23 9.74 11.51 -7.45
CA ILE A 23 10.60 11.79 -6.30
C ILE A 23 10.45 10.69 -5.25
N VAL A 24 9.22 10.28 -4.91
CA VAL A 24 8.97 9.22 -3.93
C VAL A 24 9.59 7.89 -4.36
N VAL A 25 9.40 7.47 -5.61
CA VAL A 25 9.99 6.23 -6.14
C VAL A 25 11.53 6.32 -6.15
N PHE A 26 12.08 7.46 -6.56
CA PHE A 26 13.52 7.68 -6.54
C PHE A 26 14.09 7.60 -5.11
N LEU A 27 13.46 8.24 -4.13
CA LEU A 27 13.86 8.17 -2.73
C LEU A 27 13.75 6.74 -2.19
N ILE A 28 12.66 6.02 -2.48
CA ILE A 28 12.50 4.62 -2.07
C ILE A 28 13.62 3.76 -2.66
N TYR A 29 13.94 3.94 -3.94
CA TYR A 29 15.01 3.19 -4.60
C TYR A 29 16.38 3.50 -4.00
N PHE A 30 16.69 4.78 -3.79
CA PHE A 30 17.98 5.23 -3.24
C PHE A 30 18.17 4.78 -1.78
N PHE A 31 17.13 4.85 -0.96
CA PHE A 31 17.17 4.47 0.45
C PHE A 31 16.78 3.01 0.72
N ARG A 32 16.60 2.18 -0.31
CA ARG A 32 16.05 0.82 -0.17
C ARG A 32 16.85 -0.04 0.83
N ASP A 33 18.18 0.03 0.80
CA ASP A 33 19.02 -0.84 1.61
C ASP A 33 18.96 -0.42 3.08
N SER A 34 18.90 0.90 3.34
CA SER A 34 18.65 1.45 4.68
C SER A 34 17.25 1.07 5.20
N LEU A 35 16.24 1.08 4.33
CA LEU A 35 14.87 0.68 4.69
C LEU A 35 14.80 -0.84 5.02
N ILE A 36 15.46 -1.67 4.22
CA ILE A 36 15.57 -3.12 4.47
C ILE A 36 16.31 -3.37 5.78
N PHE A 37 17.44 -2.69 5.99
CA PHE A 37 18.24 -2.78 7.21
C PHE A 37 17.42 -2.39 8.44
N LEU A 38 16.69 -1.29 8.40
CA LEU A 38 15.79 -0.89 9.49
C LEU A 38 14.72 -1.96 9.76
N GLY A 39 14.20 -2.57 8.69
CA GLY A 39 13.30 -3.73 8.77
C GLY A 39 13.87 -4.92 9.54
N THR A 40 15.18 -5.18 9.43
CA THR A 40 15.84 -6.27 10.19
C THR A 40 16.04 -5.96 11.67
N LYS A 41 15.90 -4.70 12.08
CA LYS A 41 16.04 -4.27 13.48
C LYS A 41 14.74 -4.39 14.29
N PHE A 42 13.63 -4.78 13.66
CA PHE A 42 12.39 -5.03 14.38
C PHE A 42 12.54 -6.24 15.31
N PRO A 43 12.03 -6.16 16.56
CA PRO A 43 12.06 -7.28 17.49
C PRO A 43 11.18 -8.44 17.01
N ALA A 44 11.35 -9.60 17.64
CA ALA A 44 10.45 -10.73 17.45
C ALA A 44 8.97 -10.32 17.70
N CYS A 45 8.05 -10.89 16.93
CA CYS A 45 6.62 -10.59 17.01
C CYS A 45 6.05 -11.04 18.36
N PRO A 46 5.60 -10.14 19.25
CA PRO A 46 5.08 -10.52 20.56
C PRO A 46 3.87 -11.45 20.47
N SER A 47 2.96 -11.20 19.52
CA SER A 47 1.79 -12.05 19.29
C SER A 47 2.17 -13.48 18.94
N TYR A 48 3.23 -13.66 18.16
CA TYR A 48 3.70 -15.00 17.81
C TYR A 48 4.50 -15.63 18.97
N THR A 49 5.31 -14.85 19.68
CA THR A 49 6.11 -15.33 20.81
C THR A 49 5.26 -15.80 21.98
N TYR A 50 4.18 -15.07 22.33
CA TYR A 50 3.36 -15.38 23.50
C TYR A 50 2.09 -16.18 23.17
N LEU A 51 1.47 -15.94 22.01
CA LEU A 51 0.17 -16.53 21.66
C LEU A 51 0.28 -17.53 20.50
N HIS A 52 1.45 -17.65 19.86
CA HIS A 52 1.65 -18.42 18.62
C HIS A 52 0.70 -18.00 17.48
N VAL A 53 0.26 -16.74 17.49
CA VAL A 53 -0.63 -16.15 16.49
C VAL A 53 0.17 -15.21 15.59
N TYR A 54 0.09 -15.41 14.27
CA TYR A 54 0.61 -14.52 13.26
C TYR A 54 -0.23 -13.24 13.18
N CYS A 55 0.38 -12.10 13.54
CA CYS A 55 -0.27 -10.80 13.40
C CYS A 55 -0.08 -10.21 12.00
N PRO A 56 -1.05 -9.44 11.48
CA PRO A 56 -0.96 -8.81 10.16
C PRO A 56 0.18 -7.78 10.09
N GLY A 57 0.55 -7.18 11.23
CA GLY A 57 1.60 -6.16 11.33
C GLY A 57 2.97 -6.68 10.92
N CYS A 58 3.50 -7.68 11.64
CA CYS A 58 4.82 -8.24 11.33
C CYS A 58 4.87 -8.89 9.94
N GLY A 59 3.75 -9.47 9.47
CA GLY A 59 3.64 -9.97 8.11
C GLY A 59 3.75 -8.88 7.04
N ASN A 60 3.20 -7.68 7.29
CA ASN A 60 3.35 -6.53 6.39
C ASN A 60 4.81 -6.06 6.31
N THR A 61 5.52 -5.99 7.43
CA THR A 61 6.94 -5.59 7.44
C THR A 61 7.78 -6.49 6.54
N ARG A 62 7.62 -7.81 6.67
CA ARG A 62 8.32 -8.77 5.81
C ARG A 62 7.89 -8.66 4.34
N SER A 63 6.59 -8.52 4.09
CA SER A 63 6.07 -8.32 2.74
C SER A 63 6.68 -7.07 2.06
N VAL A 64 6.83 -5.97 2.79
CA VAL A 64 7.50 -4.75 2.29
C VAL A 64 9.00 -4.97 2.05
N GLN A 65 9.70 -5.72 2.90
CA GLN A 65 11.11 -6.06 2.65
C GLN A 65 11.27 -6.85 1.34
N HIS A 66 10.36 -7.77 1.05
CA HIS A 66 10.35 -8.48 -0.24
C HIS A 66 10.06 -7.53 -1.41
N LEU A 67 9.13 -6.58 -1.28
CA LEU A 67 8.88 -5.55 -2.31
C LEU A 67 10.11 -4.67 -2.58
N LEU A 68 10.81 -4.23 -1.53
CA LEU A 68 12.03 -3.41 -1.65
C LEU A 68 13.17 -4.17 -2.34
N SER A 69 13.22 -5.49 -2.17
CA SER A 69 14.16 -6.38 -2.85
C SER A 69 13.72 -6.77 -4.27
N GLY A 70 12.52 -6.36 -4.71
CA GLY A 70 11.95 -6.71 -6.02
C GLY A 70 11.26 -8.08 -6.09
N ASP A 71 11.11 -8.78 -4.96
CA ASP A 71 10.44 -10.08 -4.87
C ASP A 71 8.93 -9.92 -4.61
N ILE A 72 8.17 -9.75 -5.69
CA ILE A 72 6.71 -9.61 -5.62
C ILE A 72 6.06 -10.91 -5.11
N ALA A 73 6.56 -12.07 -5.52
CA ALA A 73 5.99 -13.35 -5.13
C ALA A 73 6.16 -13.59 -3.63
N GLY A 74 7.35 -13.32 -3.08
CA GLY A 74 7.61 -13.36 -1.64
C GLY A 74 6.75 -12.36 -0.87
N SER A 75 6.54 -11.16 -1.40
CA SER A 75 5.65 -10.17 -0.78
C SER A 75 4.22 -10.71 -0.61
N ILE A 76 3.64 -11.27 -1.68
CA ILE A 76 2.29 -11.87 -1.64
C ILE A 76 2.24 -13.00 -0.62
N ARG A 77 3.25 -13.88 -0.62
CA ARG A 77 3.34 -15.03 0.31
C ARG A 77 3.30 -14.58 1.77
N TYR A 78 4.03 -13.52 2.14
CA TYR A 78 4.03 -13.03 3.51
C TYR A 78 2.74 -12.29 3.88
N ASN A 79 2.32 -11.36 3.03
CA ASN A 79 1.06 -10.63 3.19
C ASN A 79 0.69 -9.92 1.87
N PRO A 80 -0.50 -10.17 1.28
CA PRO A 80 -0.96 -9.47 0.09
C PRO A 80 -1.42 -8.02 0.35
N VAL A 81 -1.61 -7.61 1.61
CA VAL A 81 -2.12 -6.27 1.96
C VAL A 81 -1.26 -5.12 1.40
N PRO A 82 0.08 -5.12 1.49
CA PRO A 82 0.90 -4.03 0.95
C PRO A 82 0.72 -3.87 -0.56
N ILE A 83 0.63 -4.97 -1.32
CA ILE A 83 0.38 -4.93 -2.77
C ILE A 83 -1.01 -4.38 -3.07
N PHE A 84 -2.03 -4.83 -2.33
CA PHE A 84 -3.38 -4.28 -2.45
C PHE A 84 -3.40 -2.76 -2.17
N GLY A 85 -2.68 -2.30 -1.15
CA GLY A 85 -2.51 -0.88 -0.83
C GLY A 85 -1.84 -0.10 -1.95
N ILE A 86 -0.77 -0.63 -2.55
CA ILE A 86 -0.10 -0.02 -3.71
C ILE A 86 -1.07 0.13 -4.88
N ILE A 87 -1.84 -0.92 -5.20
CA ILE A 87 -2.85 -0.87 -6.28
C ILE A 87 -3.87 0.23 -6.00
N LEU A 88 -4.40 0.33 -4.78
CA LEU A 88 -5.36 1.37 -4.41
C LEU A 88 -4.77 2.78 -4.52
N ILE A 89 -3.54 2.97 -4.07
CA ILE A 89 -2.83 4.26 -4.18
C ILE A 89 -2.64 4.63 -5.65
N LEU A 90 -2.26 3.67 -6.50
CA LEU A 90 -2.12 3.89 -7.94
C LEU A 90 -3.45 4.26 -8.59
N LEU A 91 -4.55 3.57 -8.27
CA LEU A 91 -5.88 3.91 -8.80
C LEU A 91 -6.33 5.31 -8.35
N ALA A 92 -6.14 5.65 -7.07
CA ALA A 92 -6.43 6.98 -6.55
C ALA A 92 -5.57 8.07 -7.20
N TYR A 93 -4.28 7.77 -7.46
CA TYR A 93 -3.37 8.66 -8.15
C TYR A 93 -3.79 8.89 -9.61
N ILE A 94 -4.19 7.84 -10.33
CA ILE A 94 -4.69 7.97 -11.72
C ILE A 94 -5.96 8.82 -11.76
N GLU A 95 -6.89 8.64 -10.83
CA GLU A 95 -8.06 9.52 -10.74
C GLU A 95 -7.69 10.98 -10.50
N LEU A 96 -6.76 11.23 -9.58
CA LEU A 96 -6.25 12.57 -9.29
C LEU A 96 -5.60 13.18 -10.55
N LEU A 97 -4.76 12.40 -11.23
CA LEU A 97 -4.10 12.81 -12.45
C LEU A 97 -5.12 13.16 -13.53
N CYS A 98 -6.09 12.28 -13.82
CA CYS A 98 -7.16 12.57 -14.77
C CYS A 98 -7.95 13.85 -14.39
N ALA A 99 -8.26 14.03 -13.11
CA ALA A 99 -8.97 15.21 -12.63
C ALA A 99 -8.17 16.51 -12.88
N THR A 100 -6.84 16.49 -12.81
CA THR A 100 -6.00 17.66 -13.17
C THR A 100 -6.09 18.05 -14.64
N PHE A 101 -6.41 17.10 -15.52
CA PHE A 101 -6.64 17.30 -16.95
C PHE A 101 -8.12 17.43 -17.30
N LYS A 102 -8.98 17.76 -16.32
CA LYS A 102 -10.44 17.90 -16.48
C LYS A 102 -11.15 16.63 -16.97
N LYS A 103 -10.52 15.46 -16.84
CA LYS A 103 -11.14 14.15 -17.09
C LYS A 103 -11.62 13.56 -15.77
N HIS A 104 -12.92 13.28 -15.69
CA HIS A 104 -13.50 12.71 -14.47
C HIS A 104 -13.65 11.19 -14.63
N VAL A 105 -12.69 10.44 -14.07
CA VAL A 105 -12.76 8.97 -13.95
C VAL A 105 -12.98 8.57 -12.49
N LYS A 106 -13.63 7.43 -12.28
CA LYS A 106 -13.85 6.81 -10.97
C LYS A 106 -13.39 5.35 -11.04
N LEU A 107 -12.17 5.11 -10.59
CA LEU A 107 -11.47 3.82 -10.52
C LEU A 107 -11.55 3.17 -9.14
N VAL A 108 -11.35 3.93 -8.06
CA VAL A 108 -11.45 3.43 -6.69
C VAL A 108 -12.93 3.18 -6.36
N PRO A 109 -13.31 2.07 -5.71
CA PRO A 109 -14.71 1.89 -5.33
C PRO A 109 -15.11 2.85 -4.19
N ARG A 110 -16.25 3.55 -4.31
CA ARG A 110 -16.81 4.41 -3.24
C ARG A 110 -17.90 3.73 -2.40
N SER A 111 -18.28 2.51 -2.79
CA SER A 111 -19.34 1.78 -2.10
C SER A 111 -18.88 1.34 -0.71
N LYS A 112 -19.63 1.71 0.33
CA LYS A 112 -19.38 1.21 1.70
C LYS A 112 -19.42 -0.31 1.76
N ARG A 113 -20.29 -0.94 0.96
CA ARG A 113 -20.41 -2.41 0.87
C ARG A 113 -19.14 -3.05 0.32
N PHE A 114 -18.50 -2.42 -0.67
CA PHE A 114 -17.24 -2.91 -1.21
C PHE A 114 -16.13 -2.90 -0.15
N TRP A 115 -15.98 -1.79 0.57
CA TRP A 115 -14.98 -1.68 1.63
C TRP A 115 -15.27 -2.61 2.81
N ALA A 116 -16.54 -2.78 3.17
CA ALA A 116 -16.96 -3.77 4.17
C ALA A 116 -16.59 -5.20 3.73
N ALA A 117 -16.86 -5.56 2.47
CA ALA A 117 -16.53 -6.87 1.92
C ALA A 117 -15.01 -7.12 1.88
N ILE A 118 -14.21 -6.14 1.42
CA ILE A 118 -12.74 -6.21 1.43
C ILE A 118 -12.21 -6.37 2.86
N THR A 119 -12.77 -5.61 3.81
CA THR A 119 -12.37 -5.67 5.22
C THR A 119 -12.69 -7.04 5.80
N ALA A 120 -13.91 -7.55 5.58
CA ALA A 120 -14.31 -8.89 5.99
C ALA A 120 -13.41 -9.97 5.37
N PHE A 121 -13.10 -9.86 4.08
CA PHE A 121 -12.19 -10.76 3.38
C PHE A 121 -10.80 -10.80 4.04
N PHE A 122 -10.19 -9.65 4.32
CA PHE A 122 -8.88 -9.62 4.98
C PHE A 122 -8.94 -10.13 6.43
N ILE A 123 -9.99 -9.84 7.19
CA ILE A 123 -10.19 -10.40 8.53
C ILE A 123 -10.24 -11.93 8.45
N ILE A 124 -11.07 -12.47 7.55
CA ILE A 124 -11.18 -13.92 7.34
C ILE A 124 -9.84 -14.52 6.93
N TYR A 125 -9.13 -13.90 5.97
CA TYR A 125 -7.79 -14.32 5.57
C TYR A 125 -6.81 -14.34 6.75
N PHE A 126 -6.84 -13.31 7.62
CA PHE A 126 -5.98 -13.25 8.80
C PHE A 126 -6.34 -14.28 9.86
N VAL A 127 -7.61 -14.65 10.00
CA VAL A 127 -8.01 -15.75 10.88
C VAL A 127 -7.56 -17.08 10.28
N ILE A 128 -7.88 -17.34 9.02
CA ILE A 128 -7.58 -18.62 8.34
C ILE A 128 -6.08 -18.91 8.32
N ARG A 129 -5.23 -17.92 8.01
CA ARG A 129 -3.76 -18.11 7.96
C ARG A 129 -3.13 -18.51 9.29
N ASN A 130 -3.84 -18.33 10.41
CA ASN A 130 -3.33 -18.76 11.71
C ASN A 130 -3.47 -20.28 11.90
N PHE A 131 -4.45 -20.90 11.22
CA PHE A 131 -4.73 -22.33 11.32
C PHE A 131 -4.16 -23.11 10.13
N ILE A 132 -4.21 -22.52 8.95
CA ILE A 132 -3.60 -23.10 7.76
C ILE A 132 -2.16 -22.61 7.72
N LYS A 133 -1.21 -23.51 8.01
CA LYS A 133 0.21 -23.29 7.67
C LYS A 133 0.32 -23.25 6.15
N ILE A 134 0.10 -22.08 5.58
CA ILE A 134 0.49 -21.77 4.21
C ILE A 134 2.00 -21.49 4.29
N PHE A 135 2.77 -22.58 4.37
CA PHE A 135 4.24 -22.70 4.54
C PHE A 135 4.80 -22.39 5.94
#